data_AF-A0A0G4EYX9-F1
#
_entry.id   AF-A0A0G4EYX9-F1
#
_cell.length_a   1.000
_cell.length_b   1.000
_cell.length_c   1.000
_cell.angle_alpha   90.00
_cell.angle_beta   90.00
_cell.angle_gamma   90.00
#
_symmetry.space_group_name_H-M   'P 1'
#
loop_
_entity.id
_entity.type
_entity.pdbx_description
1 polymer ?
#
loop_
_entity_poly.entity_id
_entity_poly.type
_entity_poly.pdbx_seq_one_letter_code
_entity_poly.pdbx_strand_id
1 'polypeptide(L)'
;MCCGRPMCWSRAATSGLAMGRFIRLAAIYRLTPANGLPLVLSAQRLTADLSSRTAFHQLPLAMAIYKIIGRQLPYRGTGLALQQIGNDGLYRIGNVTFRVVPLGELPGGHRYADGYKRTDPVIRWSGNLFPSFSAFLLNAVLDRVLGLWCHEEGEDKRRMLWANIGSSDPRFGRLLTDAITEEQGIAVDFRYDEGNLNHGNVRDSRYVIVSGFRPSETVAAYLVVCNGRIHLYTTEASAADRSHPLADRFRESVGAARRLLRRFGLESDVIDRGTVVG
;
A
#
# COMPACT_ATOMS: atom_id res chain seq x y z
N MET A 1 -23.94 30.94 21.87
CA MET A 1 -23.34 30.85 20.52
C MET A 1 -21.93 30.29 20.68
N CYS A 2 -21.70 29.01 20.36
CA CYS A 2 -20.38 28.40 20.42
C CYS A 2 -19.78 28.38 19.01
N CYS A 3 -18.78 29.22 18.77
CA CYS A 3 -17.98 29.21 17.55
C CYS A 3 -17.26 27.87 17.43
N GLY A 4 -17.69 27.05 16.46
CA GLY A 4 -17.00 25.83 16.06
C GLY A 4 -15.62 26.17 15.51
N ARG A 5 -14.56 25.66 16.14
CA ARG A 5 -13.21 25.75 15.59
C ARG A 5 -13.17 25.04 14.23
N PRO A 6 -12.67 25.70 13.17
CA PRO A 6 -12.53 25.07 11.86
C PRO A 6 -11.51 23.92 11.94
N MET A 7 -11.87 22.79 11.35
CA MET A 7 -11.00 21.63 11.17
C MET A 7 -9.76 22.07 10.38
N CYS A 8 -8.56 21.82 10.91
CA CYS A 8 -7.30 22.27 10.31
C CYS A 8 -7.02 21.45 9.03
N TRP A 9 -7.28 22.05 7.87
CA TRP A 9 -7.30 21.43 6.53
C TRP A 9 -5.97 20.79 6.09
N SER A 10 -4.83 21.18 6.66
CA SER A 10 -3.52 20.60 6.33
C SER A 10 -3.36 19.13 6.73
N ARG A 11 -4.05 18.69 7.78
CA ARG A 11 -3.96 17.29 8.30
C ARG A 11 -4.85 16.32 7.53
N ALA A 12 -5.98 16.80 7.01
CA ALA A 12 -6.83 16.04 6.09
C ALA A 12 -6.15 15.82 4.73
N ALA A 13 -5.26 16.74 4.32
CA ALA A 13 -4.58 16.67 3.02
C ALA A 13 -3.66 15.45 2.89
N THR A 14 -2.86 15.09 3.91
CA THR A 14 -1.94 13.94 3.80
C THR A 14 -2.68 12.60 3.79
N SER A 15 -3.68 12.41 4.66
CA SER A 15 -4.51 11.21 4.66
C SER A 15 -5.41 11.14 3.41
N GLY A 16 -5.96 12.28 2.96
CA GLY A 16 -6.74 12.37 1.72
C GLY A 16 -5.91 12.02 0.47
N LEU A 17 -4.66 12.48 0.41
CA LEU A 17 -3.73 12.14 -0.67
C LEU A 17 -3.44 10.64 -0.72
N ALA A 18 -3.19 10.02 0.44
CA ALA A 18 -2.96 8.58 0.51
C ALA A 18 -4.21 7.77 0.11
N MET A 19 -5.40 8.17 0.56
CA MET A 19 -6.65 7.54 0.14
C MET A 19 -6.92 7.70 -1.36
N GLY A 20 -6.63 8.86 -1.94
CA GLY A 20 -6.74 9.08 -3.39
C GLY A 20 -5.84 8.14 -4.19
N ARG A 21 -4.59 7.96 -3.74
CA ARG A 21 -3.64 6.99 -4.32
C ARG A 21 -4.14 5.55 -4.20
N PHE A 22 -4.66 5.18 -3.04
CA PHE A 22 -5.28 3.87 -2.82
C PHE A 22 -6.46 3.63 -3.76
N ILE A 23 -7.40 4.58 -3.88
CA ILE A 23 -8.57 4.48 -4.77
C ILE A 23 -8.12 4.31 -6.22
N ARG A 24 -7.09 5.04 -6.63
CA ARG A 24 -6.56 4.95 -7.99
C ARG A 24 -5.97 3.58 -8.29
N LEU A 25 -5.12 3.06 -7.40
CA LEU A 25 -4.57 1.72 -7.54
C LEU A 25 -5.68 0.68 -7.52
N ALA A 26 -6.65 0.83 -6.61
CA ALA A 26 -7.84 -0.01 -6.57
C ALA A 26 -8.56 -0.03 -7.92
N ALA A 27 -8.73 1.13 -8.58
CA ALA A 27 -9.33 1.23 -9.91
C ALA A 27 -8.51 0.51 -10.99
N ILE A 28 -7.19 0.72 -11.06
CA ILE A 28 -6.31 0.03 -12.00
C ILE A 28 -6.42 -1.49 -11.86
N TYR A 29 -6.48 -1.96 -10.62
CA TYR A 29 -6.64 -3.39 -10.40
C TYR A 29 -8.05 -3.90 -10.70
N ARG A 30 -9.07 -3.04 -10.87
CA ARG A 30 -10.49 -3.39 -10.97
C ARG A 30 -11.14 -3.78 -9.62
N LEU A 31 -10.77 -3.13 -8.52
CA LEU A 31 -11.47 -3.18 -7.20
C LEU A 31 -12.55 -2.10 -7.08
N THR A 32 -12.80 -1.33 -8.12
CA THR A 32 -13.86 -0.32 -8.12
C THR A 32 -15.10 -0.87 -8.84
N PRO A 33 -16.29 -0.30 -8.56
CA PRO A 33 -17.49 -0.59 -9.33
C PRO A 33 -17.28 -0.47 -10.85
N ALA A 34 -18.08 -1.19 -11.64
CA ALA A 34 -17.96 -1.25 -13.10
C ALA A 34 -18.15 0.11 -13.79
N ASN A 35 -18.86 1.04 -13.16
CA ASN A 35 -19.00 2.42 -13.60
C ASN A 35 -17.76 3.30 -13.32
N GLY A 36 -16.70 2.73 -12.74
CA GLY A 36 -15.38 3.35 -12.62
C GLY A 36 -15.29 4.44 -11.55
N LEU A 37 -14.41 5.41 -11.80
CA LEU A 37 -14.23 6.62 -10.97
C LEU A 37 -14.99 7.81 -11.60
N PRO A 38 -15.47 8.78 -10.80
CA PRO A 38 -15.29 8.92 -9.35
C PRO A 38 -16.23 8.01 -8.53
N LEU A 39 -15.82 7.68 -7.30
CA LEU A 39 -16.70 7.00 -6.35
C LEU A 39 -17.80 7.97 -5.89
N VAL A 40 -19.06 7.65 -6.20
CA VAL A 40 -20.21 8.51 -5.87
C VAL A 40 -20.83 8.07 -4.54
N LEU A 41 -20.76 8.96 -3.55
CA LEU A 41 -21.40 8.77 -2.24
C LEU A 41 -22.79 9.39 -2.23
N SER A 42 -23.83 8.62 -1.91
CA SER A 42 -25.16 9.18 -1.66
C SER A 42 -25.26 9.73 -0.22
N ALA A 43 -25.96 10.85 -0.05
CA ALA A 43 -26.17 11.45 1.27
C ALA A 43 -26.86 10.50 2.27
N GLN A 44 -27.79 9.68 1.77
CA GLN A 44 -28.46 8.64 2.55
C GLN A 44 -27.47 7.59 3.08
N ARG A 45 -26.51 7.14 2.23
CA ARG A 45 -25.47 6.17 2.64
C ARG A 45 -24.50 6.78 3.63
N LEU A 46 -24.08 8.02 3.40
CA LEU A 46 -23.20 8.73 4.33
C LEU A 46 -23.85 8.81 5.72
N THR A 47 -25.16 9.06 5.79
CA THR A 47 -25.90 9.13 7.05
C THR A 47 -26.02 7.76 7.73
N ALA A 48 -26.23 6.68 6.96
CA ALA A 48 -26.28 5.32 7.51
C ALA A 48 -24.93 4.86 8.08
N ASP A 49 -23.83 5.13 7.38
CA ASP A 49 -22.47 4.73 7.78
C ASP A 49 -21.90 5.61 8.90
N LEU A 50 -22.31 6.88 8.94
CA LEU A 50 -22.06 7.82 10.04
C LEU A 50 -23.21 7.78 11.03
N SER A 51 -23.48 6.60 11.60
CA SER A 51 -24.62 6.35 12.51
C SER A 51 -24.70 7.37 13.67
N SER A 52 -23.57 7.98 14.03
CA SER A 52 -23.52 9.27 14.72
C SER A 52 -22.18 9.98 14.48
N ARG A 53 -22.14 11.31 14.68
CA ARG A 53 -20.88 12.08 14.72
C ARG A 53 -19.90 11.51 15.75
N THR A 54 -20.41 11.02 16.87
CA THR A 54 -19.61 10.38 17.93
C THR A 54 -18.94 9.10 17.44
N ALA A 55 -19.67 8.23 16.75
CA ALA A 55 -19.13 6.99 16.18
C ALA A 55 -18.03 7.25 15.14
N PHE A 56 -18.14 8.33 14.37
CA PHE A 56 -17.08 8.74 13.44
C PHE A 56 -15.81 9.17 14.18
N HIS A 57 -15.95 9.91 15.28
CA HIS A 57 -14.82 10.37 16.09
C HIS A 57 -14.18 9.27 16.95
N GLN A 58 -14.83 8.11 17.08
CA GLN A 58 -14.24 6.95 17.76
C GLN A 58 -13.20 6.22 16.92
N LEU A 59 -13.21 6.40 15.59
CA LEU A 59 -12.20 5.83 14.70
C LEU A 59 -11.11 6.86 14.38
N PRO A 60 -9.86 6.41 14.19
CA PRO A 60 -8.85 7.22 13.53
C PRO A 60 -9.34 7.74 12.17
N LEU A 61 -9.04 9.00 11.83
CA LEU A 61 -9.57 9.67 10.64
C LEU A 61 -9.38 8.86 9.35
N ALA A 62 -8.20 8.30 9.11
CA ALA A 62 -7.92 7.50 7.91
C ALA A 62 -8.80 6.24 7.84
N MET A 63 -9.04 5.58 8.98
CA MET A 63 -9.93 4.42 9.07
C MET A 63 -11.40 4.82 8.88
N ALA A 64 -11.79 5.98 9.42
CA ALA A 64 -13.14 6.51 9.26
C ALA A 64 -13.44 6.89 7.80
N ILE A 65 -12.48 7.52 7.11
CA ILE A 65 -12.56 7.78 5.66
C ILE A 65 -12.65 6.47 4.90
N TYR A 66 -11.79 5.50 5.22
CA TYR A 66 -11.83 4.18 4.58
C TYR A 66 -13.17 3.47 4.81
N LYS A 67 -13.74 3.53 6.01
CA LYS A 67 -15.04 2.92 6.31
C LYS A 67 -16.15 3.39 5.36
N ILE A 68 -16.11 4.67 4.97
CA ILE A 68 -17.06 5.28 4.02
C ILE A 68 -16.84 4.76 2.59
N ILE A 69 -15.58 4.64 2.13
CA ILE A 69 -15.28 4.26 0.74
C ILE A 69 -15.19 2.73 0.54
N GLY A 70 -14.72 1.98 1.54
CA GLY A 70 -14.39 0.56 1.44
C GLY A 70 -15.61 -0.32 1.14
N ARG A 71 -16.80 0.08 1.62
CA ARG A 71 -18.06 -0.61 1.29
C ARG A 71 -18.43 -0.53 -0.19
N GLN A 72 -17.92 0.47 -0.91
CA GLN A 72 -18.16 0.64 -2.35
C GLN A 72 -17.16 -0.13 -3.21
N LEU A 73 -16.12 -0.72 -2.63
CA LEU A 73 -15.11 -1.45 -3.38
C LEU A 73 -15.57 -2.91 -3.48
N PRO A 74 -16.11 -3.36 -4.63
CA PRO A 74 -16.51 -4.74 -4.79
C PRO A 74 -15.30 -5.65 -4.83
N TYR A 75 -15.44 -6.81 -4.20
CA TYR A 75 -14.51 -7.90 -4.29
C TYR A 75 -15.23 -9.24 -4.15
N ARG A 76 -15.26 -10.05 -5.22
CA ARG A 76 -15.91 -11.37 -5.25
C ARG A 76 -17.33 -11.38 -4.64
N GLY A 77 -18.15 -10.40 -5.02
CA GLY A 77 -19.52 -10.27 -4.50
C GLY A 77 -19.64 -9.76 -3.06
N THR A 78 -18.52 -9.51 -2.37
CA THR A 78 -18.46 -8.90 -1.04
C THR A 78 -17.84 -7.50 -1.11
N GLY A 79 -18.27 -6.57 -0.24
CA GLY A 79 -17.62 -5.26 -0.15
C GLY A 79 -16.37 -5.31 0.72
N LEU A 80 -15.36 -4.49 0.42
CA LEU A 80 -14.16 -4.30 1.28
C LEU A 80 -14.45 -3.42 2.50
N ALA A 81 -15.58 -3.67 3.15
CA ALA A 81 -16.03 -2.93 4.32
C ALA A 81 -15.04 -3.10 5.49
N LEU A 82 -14.74 -2.01 6.18
CA LEU A 82 -14.07 -2.07 7.48
C LEU A 82 -15.06 -2.54 8.53
N GLN A 83 -14.73 -3.64 9.21
CA GLN A 83 -15.51 -4.22 10.29
C GLN A 83 -14.66 -4.27 11.55
N GLN A 84 -15.27 -4.01 12.70
CA GLN A 84 -14.65 -4.30 14.00
C GLN A 84 -15.04 -5.75 14.38
N ILE A 85 -14.08 -6.57 14.78
CA ILE A 85 -14.31 -7.94 15.24
C ILE A 85 -14.18 -7.99 16.76
N GLY A 86 -15.26 -8.39 17.44
CA GLY A 86 -15.27 -8.55 18.89
C GLY A 86 -14.94 -7.26 19.64
N ASN A 87 -14.50 -7.41 20.89
CA ASN A 87 -14.20 -6.29 21.79
C ASN A 87 -12.70 -6.01 21.93
N ASP A 88 -11.84 -6.80 21.27
CA ASP A 88 -10.39 -6.81 21.49
C ASP A 88 -9.63 -5.76 20.64
N GLY A 89 -10.35 -4.78 20.07
CA GLY A 89 -9.75 -3.78 19.17
C GLY A 89 -9.26 -4.35 17.83
N LEU A 90 -9.74 -5.54 17.44
CA LEU A 90 -9.47 -6.16 16.15
C LEU A 90 -10.39 -5.59 15.07
N TYR A 91 -9.85 -5.46 13.87
CA TYR A 91 -10.53 -4.99 12.68
C TYR A 91 -10.35 -5.98 11.53
N ARG A 92 -11.24 -5.90 10.55
CA ARG A 92 -11.28 -6.72 9.34
C ARG A 92 -11.54 -5.88 8.11
N ILE A 93 -10.84 -6.20 7.03
CA ILE A 93 -11.18 -5.80 5.66
C ILE A 93 -11.07 -7.04 4.79
N GLY A 94 -12.17 -7.46 4.13
CA GLY A 94 -12.16 -8.69 3.35
C GLY A 94 -11.87 -9.91 4.24
N ASN A 95 -10.79 -10.65 3.96
CA ASN A 95 -10.32 -11.76 4.83
C ASN A 95 -9.09 -11.39 5.66
N VAL A 96 -8.70 -10.11 5.68
CA VAL A 96 -7.52 -9.63 6.39
C VAL A 96 -7.94 -9.08 7.75
N THR A 97 -7.38 -9.64 8.82
CA THR A 97 -7.55 -9.14 10.19
C THR A 97 -6.32 -8.35 10.64
N PHE A 98 -6.54 -7.26 11.37
CA PHE A 98 -5.46 -6.40 11.86
C PHE A 98 -5.89 -5.69 13.14
N ARG A 99 -4.95 -5.05 13.83
CA ARG A 99 -5.23 -4.16 14.96
C ARG A 99 -4.49 -2.84 14.83
N VAL A 100 -5.03 -1.83 15.48
CA VAL A 100 -4.31 -0.58 15.73
C VAL A 100 -3.29 -0.83 16.84
N VAL A 101 -2.07 -0.34 16.67
CA VAL A 101 -1.04 -0.31 17.72
C VAL A 101 -1.04 1.09 18.34
N PRO A 102 -1.50 1.26 19.58
CA PRO A 102 -1.39 2.51 20.32
C PRO A 102 0.07 2.94 20.46
N LEU A 103 0.31 4.26 20.50
CA LEU A 103 1.65 4.82 20.72
C LEU A 103 2.32 4.26 21.98
N GLY A 104 1.56 4.05 23.07
CA GLY A 104 2.07 3.52 24.33
C GLY A 104 2.49 2.05 24.30
N GLU A 105 2.12 1.29 23.26
CA GLU A 105 2.61 -0.08 23.07
C GLU A 105 3.95 -0.12 22.31
N LEU A 106 4.34 0.96 21.64
CA LEU A 106 5.61 1.00 20.91
C LEU A 106 6.78 1.17 21.89
N PRO A 107 7.85 0.35 21.79
CA PRO A 107 9.04 0.52 22.61
C PRO A 107 9.66 1.91 22.46
N GLY A 108 10.35 2.37 23.52
CA GLY A 108 11.11 3.62 23.47
C GLY A 108 12.13 3.62 22.33
N GLY A 109 12.16 4.68 21.52
CA GLY A 109 13.04 4.78 20.35
C GLY A 109 12.59 3.94 19.14
N HIS A 110 11.41 3.32 19.18
CA HIS A 110 10.88 2.63 18.01
C HIS A 110 10.63 3.62 16.86
N ARG A 111 11.17 3.35 15.66
CA ARG A 111 11.11 4.27 14.50
C ARG A 111 9.71 4.76 14.09
N TYR A 112 8.65 4.03 14.42
CA TYR A 112 7.27 4.44 14.14
C TYR A 112 6.65 5.31 15.25
N ALA A 113 7.33 5.49 16.38
CA ALA A 113 6.92 6.41 17.44
C ALA A 113 7.18 7.88 17.01
N ASP A 114 8.34 8.18 16.42
CA ASP A 114 8.75 9.54 16.04
C ASP A 114 7.84 10.21 15.01
N GLY A 115 7.12 9.40 14.22
CA GLY A 115 6.16 9.86 13.21
C GLY A 115 4.70 9.51 13.51
N TYR A 116 4.39 9.06 14.74
CA TYR A 116 3.09 8.49 15.05
C TYR A 116 1.95 9.51 14.88
N LYS A 117 0.97 9.17 14.05
CA LYS A 117 -0.23 9.99 13.82
C LYS A 117 -1.46 9.28 14.35
N ARG A 118 -2.09 9.83 15.40
CA ARG A 118 -3.37 9.29 15.90
C ARG A 118 -4.48 9.26 14.84
N THR A 119 -4.41 10.13 13.84
CA THR A 119 -5.35 10.19 12.72
C THR A 119 -5.10 9.11 11.66
N ASP A 120 -3.90 8.52 11.64
CA ASP A 120 -3.48 7.50 10.68
C ASP A 120 -2.46 6.55 11.36
N PRO A 121 -2.94 5.70 12.29
CA PRO A 121 -2.10 5.08 13.30
C PRO A 121 -1.35 3.86 12.77
N VAL A 122 -0.34 3.42 13.52
CA VAL A 122 0.40 2.19 13.25
C VAL A 122 -0.54 0.99 13.24
N ILE A 123 -0.39 0.13 12.24
CA ILE A 123 -1.20 -1.08 12.07
C ILE A 123 -0.34 -2.32 12.24
N ARG A 124 -0.83 -3.26 13.03
CA ARG A 124 -0.30 -4.61 13.18
C ARG A 124 -1.15 -5.57 12.39
N TRP A 125 -0.53 -6.31 11.50
CA TRP A 125 -1.17 -7.38 10.75
C TRP A 125 -0.26 -8.61 10.75
N SER A 126 -0.65 -9.64 11.52
CA SER A 126 0.19 -10.82 11.79
C SER A 126 1.61 -10.38 12.24
N GLY A 127 2.67 -10.94 11.65
CA GLY A 127 4.05 -10.55 11.92
C GLY A 127 4.49 -9.20 11.35
N ASN A 128 3.63 -8.50 10.59
CA ASN A 128 3.96 -7.24 9.95
C ASN A 128 3.47 -6.02 10.76
N LEU A 129 4.28 -4.98 10.77
CA LEU A 129 4.01 -3.69 11.38
C LEU A 129 4.14 -2.58 10.33
N PHE A 130 3.08 -1.80 10.15
CA PHE A 130 3.01 -0.69 9.21
C PHE A 130 3.01 0.63 9.96
N PRO A 131 3.73 1.66 9.47
CA PRO A 131 3.83 2.97 10.14
C PRO A 131 2.50 3.72 10.21
N SER A 132 1.52 3.35 9.37
CA SER A 132 0.22 3.99 9.29
C SER A 132 -0.84 3.05 8.69
N PHE A 133 -2.11 3.37 8.86
CA PHE A 133 -3.22 2.66 8.25
C PHE A 133 -3.25 2.87 6.74
N SER A 134 -2.90 4.05 6.26
CA SER A 134 -2.74 4.31 4.83
C SER A 134 -1.64 3.45 4.19
N ALA A 135 -0.49 3.28 4.87
CA ALA A 135 0.57 2.40 4.41
C ALA A 135 0.11 0.94 4.35
N PHE A 136 -0.60 0.48 5.38
CA PHE A 136 -1.24 -0.83 5.40
C PHE A 136 -2.21 -1.01 4.21
N LEU A 137 -3.06 -0.01 3.90
CA LEU A 137 -3.98 -0.11 2.76
C LEU A 137 -3.29 -0.14 1.41
N LEU A 138 -2.26 0.69 1.20
CA LEU A 138 -1.46 0.65 -0.03
C LEU A 138 -0.78 -0.71 -0.17
N ASN A 139 -0.17 -1.22 0.90
CA ASN A 139 0.34 -2.58 0.92
C ASN A 139 -0.75 -3.59 0.61
N ALA A 140 -1.92 -3.51 1.25
CA ALA A 140 -3.03 -4.43 1.02
C ALA A 140 -3.56 -4.40 -0.42
N VAL A 141 -3.44 -3.30 -1.18
CA VAL A 141 -3.80 -3.24 -2.61
C VAL A 141 -2.66 -3.69 -3.53
N LEU A 142 -1.41 -3.36 -3.20
CA LEU A 142 -0.25 -3.83 -3.96
C LEU A 142 -0.02 -5.32 -3.77
N ASP A 143 -0.29 -5.83 -2.59
CA ASP A 143 -0.32 -7.26 -2.28
C ASP A 143 -1.70 -7.87 -2.61
N ARG A 144 -2.71 -6.99 -2.77
CA ARG A 144 -4.12 -7.15 -3.21
C ARG A 144 -5.01 -8.06 -2.34
N VAL A 145 -4.48 -9.21 -1.96
CA VAL A 145 -5.21 -10.47 -2.11
C VAL A 145 -4.41 -11.61 -1.43
N LEU A 146 -3.19 -11.37 -0.92
CA LEU A 146 -2.39 -12.30 -0.10
C LEU A 146 -2.07 -13.69 -0.69
N GLY A 147 -2.47 -13.97 -1.92
CA GLY A 147 -2.60 -15.35 -2.42
C GLY A 147 -3.93 -16.03 -2.02
N LEU A 148 -4.61 -15.57 -0.97
CA LEU A 148 -5.91 -16.12 -0.52
C LEU A 148 -7.09 -15.78 -1.45
N TRP A 149 -6.90 -14.78 -2.30
CA TRP A 149 -7.92 -14.23 -3.18
C TRP A 149 -7.59 -14.47 -4.68
N CYS A 150 -6.43 -15.08 -4.99
CA CYS A 150 -5.88 -15.27 -6.35
C CYS A 150 -5.72 -16.75 -6.76
N HIS A 151 -6.26 -17.72 -6.03
CA HIS A 151 -6.20 -19.13 -6.45
C HIS A 151 -7.22 -19.49 -7.55
N GLU A 152 -7.53 -18.56 -8.46
CA GLU A 152 -8.17 -18.91 -9.73
C GLU A 152 -7.25 -18.49 -10.86
N GLU A 153 -6.99 -19.45 -11.74
CA GLU A 153 -6.18 -19.33 -12.95
C GLU A 153 -6.82 -18.30 -13.89
N GLY A 154 -6.17 -17.15 -14.05
CA GLY A 154 -6.59 -16.15 -15.04
C GLY A 154 -6.45 -14.72 -14.54
N GLU A 155 -5.27 -14.14 -14.82
CA GLU A 155 -5.01 -12.70 -14.93
C GLU A 155 -4.66 -11.83 -13.69
N ASP A 156 -3.69 -10.94 -13.99
CA ASP A 156 -3.54 -9.55 -13.54
C ASP A 156 -2.53 -9.12 -12.44
N LYS A 157 -1.66 -9.99 -11.93
CA LYS A 157 -0.32 -9.55 -11.48
C LYS A 157 0.77 -10.52 -11.90
N ARG A 158 1.60 -10.09 -12.85
CA ARG A 158 2.80 -10.84 -13.25
C ARG A 158 3.98 -10.32 -12.44
N ARG A 159 4.53 -11.16 -11.55
CA ARG A 159 5.91 -10.97 -11.10
C ARG A 159 6.74 -11.04 -12.36
N MET A 160 7.29 -9.92 -12.80
CA MET A 160 7.99 -9.83 -14.07
C MET A 160 9.45 -10.25 -13.92
N LEU A 161 10.05 -9.86 -12.79
CA LEU A 161 11.48 -9.88 -12.61
C LEU A 161 11.81 -9.96 -11.12
N TRP A 162 12.91 -10.64 -10.80
CA TRP A 162 13.54 -10.51 -9.50
C TRP A 162 15.06 -10.53 -9.60
N ALA A 163 15.72 -9.89 -8.65
CA ALA A 163 17.17 -9.88 -8.53
C ALA A 163 17.60 -10.08 -7.08
N ASN A 164 18.67 -10.84 -6.88
CA ASN A 164 19.34 -10.99 -5.60
C ASN A 164 20.52 -10.02 -5.54
N ILE A 165 20.37 -8.96 -4.74
CA ILE A 165 21.40 -7.92 -4.56
C ILE A 165 22.28 -8.25 -3.35
N GLY A 166 21.72 -8.96 -2.36
CA GLY A 166 22.35 -9.20 -1.06
C GLY A 166 22.05 -8.09 -0.07
N SER A 167 21.74 -8.48 1.18
CA SER A 167 21.40 -7.53 2.26
C SER A 167 22.58 -6.66 2.69
N SER A 168 23.81 -7.11 2.41
CA SER A 168 25.04 -6.38 2.76
C SER A 168 25.44 -5.34 1.71
N ASP A 169 24.75 -5.27 0.56
CA ASP A 169 25.03 -4.26 -0.46
C ASP A 169 24.55 -2.88 0.04
N PRO A 170 25.44 -1.86 0.15
CA PRO A 170 25.04 -0.54 0.63
C PRO A 170 23.99 0.14 -0.25
N ARG A 171 23.94 -0.17 -1.56
CA ARG A 171 22.94 0.36 -2.48
C ARG A 171 21.55 -0.19 -2.17
N PHE A 172 21.47 -1.47 -1.77
CA PHE A 172 20.24 -2.07 -1.29
C PHE A 172 19.75 -1.39 -0.01
N GLY A 173 20.65 -1.17 0.95
CA GLY A 173 20.35 -0.45 2.20
C GLY A 173 19.82 0.96 1.96
N ARG A 174 20.41 1.70 1.01
CA ARG A 174 19.92 3.03 0.61
C ARG A 174 18.53 2.98 0.00
N LEU A 175 18.25 2.06 -0.92
CA LEU A 175 16.90 1.91 -1.49
C LEU A 175 15.84 1.62 -0.41
N LEU A 176 16.22 0.89 0.63
CA LEU A 176 15.36 0.53 1.76
C LEU A 176 15.13 1.68 2.76
N THR A 177 16.01 2.68 2.81
CA THR A 177 16.01 3.70 3.88
C THR A 177 15.87 5.13 3.37
N ASP A 178 16.53 5.50 2.27
CA ASP A 178 16.54 6.84 1.72
C ASP A 178 15.14 7.32 1.34
N ALA A 179 14.93 8.64 1.41
CA ALA A 179 13.69 9.27 0.98
C ALA A 179 13.50 9.14 -0.55
N ILE A 180 12.30 8.70 -0.94
CA ILE A 180 11.85 8.63 -2.33
C ILE A 180 10.86 9.78 -2.55
N THR A 181 11.16 10.65 -3.52
CA THR A 181 10.29 11.81 -3.81
C THR A 181 9.05 11.36 -4.59
N GLU A 182 7.97 12.14 -4.56
CA GLU A 182 6.73 11.80 -5.28
C GLU A 182 6.91 11.74 -6.81
N GLU A 183 7.94 12.40 -7.33
CA GLU A 183 8.35 12.30 -8.74
C GLU A 183 8.96 10.93 -9.07
N GLN A 184 9.59 10.28 -8.11
CA GLN A 184 10.21 8.98 -8.27
C GLN A 184 9.26 7.83 -7.95
N GLY A 185 8.40 8.02 -6.96
CA GLY A 185 7.46 6.99 -6.53
C GLY A 185 6.86 7.25 -5.16
N ILE A 186 6.13 6.26 -4.64
CA ILE A 186 5.61 6.26 -3.27
C ILE A 186 6.27 5.10 -2.53
N ALA A 187 7.02 5.42 -1.47
CA ALA A 187 7.54 4.43 -0.55
C ALA A 187 6.47 4.00 0.47
N VAL A 188 6.30 2.70 0.64
CA VAL A 188 5.43 2.10 1.65
C VAL A 188 6.29 1.15 2.48
N ASP A 189 6.72 1.65 3.63
CA ASP A 189 7.57 0.92 4.57
C ASP A 189 6.74 -0.01 5.43
N PHE A 190 7.31 -1.16 5.77
CA PHE A 190 6.79 -2.06 6.78
C PHE A 190 7.92 -2.86 7.41
N ARG A 191 7.62 -3.44 8.58
CA ARG A 191 8.59 -4.21 9.36
C ARG A 191 8.01 -5.57 9.69
N TYR A 192 8.80 -6.61 9.52
CA TYR A 192 8.48 -7.95 9.99
C TYR A 192 9.22 -8.21 11.30
N ASP A 193 8.47 -8.49 12.37
CA ASP A 193 8.98 -8.70 13.73
C ASP A 193 8.33 -9.93 14.41
N GLU A 194 7.73 -10.81 13.61
CA GLU A 194 7.04 -12.03 14.08
C GLU A 194 5.89 -11.75 15.08
N GLY A 195 5.39 -10.52 15.13
CA GLY A 195 4.31 -10.12 16.02
C GLY A 195 4.81 -9.65 17.39
N ASN A 196 6.13 -9.57 17.58
CA ASN A 196 6.76 -9.13 18.82
C ASN A 196 7.50 -7.80 18.59
N LEU A 197 7.00 -6.72 19.21
CA LEU A 197 7.60 -5.38 19.10
C LEU A 197 9.03 -5.29 19.66
N ASN A 198 9.44 -6.26 20.48
CA ASN A 198 10.78 -6.36 21.06
C ASN A 198 11.65 -7.42 20.36
N HIS A 199 11.25 -7.90 19.18
CA HIS A 199 12.00 -8.92 18.46
C HIS A 199 13.39 -8.40 18.07
N GLY A 200 14.45 -9.16 18.38
CA GLY A 200 15.83 -8.72 18.14
C GLY A 200 16.27 -8.76 16.67
N ASN A 201 15.58 -9.53 15.83
CA ASN A 201 15.93 -9.73 14.42
C ASN A 201 14.85 -9.18 13.48
N VAL A 202 14.53 -7.89 13.64
CA VAL A 202 13.54 -7.24 12.78
C VAL A 202 14.02 -7.16 11.34
N ARG A 203 13.11 -7.37 10.39
CA ARG A 203 13.39 -7.22 8.96
C ARG A 203 12.59 -6.07 8.41
N ASP A 204 13.28 -5.02 7.99
CA ASP A 204 12.66 -3.91 7.30
C ASP A 204 12.42 -4.28 5.84
N SER A 205 11.28 -3.86 5.30
CA SER A 205 10.87 -4.10 3.93
C SER A 205 10.14 -2.87 3.38
N ARG A 206 10.19 -2.71 2.07
CA ARG A 206 9.63 -1.53 1.40
C ARG A 206 8.98 -1.92 0.09
N TYR A 207 7.76 -1.44 -0.12
CA TYR A 207 7.19 -1.34 -1.46
C TYR A 207 7.53 0.03 -2.03
N VAL A 208 7.88 0.10 -3.30
CA VAL A 208 8.02 1.38 -4.02
C VAL A 208 7.11 1.38 -5.23
N ILE A 209 6.03 2.15 -5.15
CA ILE A 209 5.09 2.32 -6.26
C ILE A 209 5.71 3.29 -7.25
N VAL A 210 6.04 2.82 -8.46
CA VAL A 210 6.70 3.61 -9.50
C VAL A 210 5.75 4.03 -10.62
N SER A 211 4.57 3.42 -10.70
CA SER A 211 3.48 3.80 -11.61
C SER A 211 2.11 3.41 -11.03
N GLY A 212 1.06 4.09 -11.49
CA GLY A 212 -0.35 3.81 -11.20
C GLY A 212 -0.96 4.74 -10.15
N PHE A 213 -0.21 5.72 -9.67
CA PHE A 213 -0.66 6.65 -8.63
C PHE A 213 -0.89 8.07 -9.15
N ARG A 214 -0.54 8.37 -10.41
CA ARG A 214 -0.77 9.68 -11.07
C ARG A 214 -1.95 9.64 -12.03
N PRO A 215 -2.70 10.75 -12.21
CA PRO A 215 -3.90 10.83 -13.04
C PRO A 215 -3.84 10.27 -14.47
N SER A 216 -2.67 10.31 -15.12
CA SER A 216 -2.47 9.82 -16.49
C SER A 216 -2.03 8.35 -16.57
N GLU A 217 -1.64 7.72 -15.46
CA GLU A 217 -1.09 6.37 -15.46
C GLU A 217 -2.22 5.33 -15.41
N THR A 218 -2.27 4.43 -16.39
CA THR A 218 -3.24 3.33 -16.47
C THR A 218 -2.65 2.00 -15.98
N VAL A 219 -1.33 1.95 -15.82
CA VAL A 219 -0.56 0.78 -15.36
C VAL A 219 -0.08 1.00 -13.94
N ALA A 220 -0.29 0.00 -13.07
CA ALA A 220 0.33 -0.06 -11.76
C ALA A 220 1.62 -0.86 -11.83
N ALA A 221 2.71 -0.27 -11.34
CA ALA A 221 4.02 -0.90 -11.27
C ALA A 221 4.69 -0.60 -9.94
N TYR A 222 5.30 -1.60 -9.32
CA TYR A 222 5.95 -1.42 -8.03
C TYR A 222 7.09 -2.40 -7.79
N LEU A 223 8.04 -1.95 -6.97
CA LEU A 223 9.13 -2.77 -6.44
C LEU A 223 8.77 -3.33 -5.06
N VAL A 224 9.19 -4.55 -4.78
CA VAL A 224 9.26 -5.11 -3.42
C VAL A 224 10.71 -5.29 -3.05
N VAL A 225 11.15 -4.60 -2.00
CA VAL A 225 12.53 -4.58 -1.51
C VAL A 225 12.54 -5.26 -0.15
N CYS A 226 13.01 -6.51 -0.09
CA CYS A 226 13.05 -7.29 1.14
C CYS A 226 14.14 -8.37 1.09
N ASN A 227 14.74 -8.70 2.23
CA ASN A 227 15.68 -9.83 2.37
C ASN A 227 16.83 -9.85 1.33
N GLY A 228 17.39 -8.69 0.97
CA GLY A 228 18.44 -8.58 -0.06
C GLY A 228 17.95 -8.81 -1.50
N ARG A 229 16.64 -8.89 -1.72
CA ARG A 229 16.01 -9.13 -3.02
C ARG A 229 15.17 -7.94 -3.45
N ILE A 230 15.12 -7.72 -4.75
CA ILE A 230 14.25 -6.74 -5.39
C ILE A 230 13.36 -7.48 -6.39
N HIS A 231 12.05 -7.31 -6.26
CA HIS A 231 11.07 -7.86 -7.18
C HIS A 231 10.34 -6.73 -7.89
N LEU A 232 10.05 -6.87 -9.18
CA LEU A 232 9.24 -5.93 -9.95
C LEU A 232 7.94 -6.60 -10.39
N TYR A 233 6.83 -5.92 -10.09
CA TYR A 233 5.48 -6.33 -10.39
C TYR A 233 4.80 -5.27 -11.26
N THR A 234 3.92 -5.72 -12.16
CA THR A 234 3.22 -4.84 -13.11
C THR A 234 1.83 -5.36 -13.46
N THR A 235 0.91 -4.44 -13.77
CA THR A 235 -0.37 -4.72 -14.46
C THR A 235 -0.30 -4.43 -15.96
N GLU A 236 0.83 -3.97 -16.47
CA GLU A 236 1.04 -3.73 -17.89
C GLU A 236 0.90 -5.04 -18.67
N ALA A 237 0.08 -5.02 -19.71
CA ALA A 237 -0.01 -6.13 -20.65
C ALA A 237 1.29 -6.22 -21.46
N SER A 238 1.73 -7.45 -21.75
CA SER A 238 2.93 -7.67 -22.57
C SER A 238 2.66 -7.16 -23.98
N ALA A 239 3.43 -6.17 -24.45
CA ALA A 239 3.30 -5.62 -25.81
C ALA A 239 4.00 -6.47 -26.88
N ALA A 240 4.80 -7.46 -26.46
CA ALA A 240 5.57 -8.35 -27.33
C ALA A 240 5.68 -9.77 -26.74
N ASP A 241 6.18 -10.69 -27.56
CA ASP A 241 6.44 -12.09 -27.19
C ASP A 241 7.53 -12.23 -26.13
N ARG A 242 7.56 -13.39 -25.45
CA ARG A 242 8.50 -13.66 -24.35
C ARG A 242 9.98 -13.58 -24.74
N SER A 243 10.31 -13.78 -26.01
CA SER A 243 11.67 -13.69 -26.55
C SER A 243 12.20 -12.26 -26.63
N HIS A 244 11.32 -11.26 -26.61
CA HIS A 244 11.72 -9.85 -26.67
C HIS A 244 12.28 -9.37 -25.32
N PRO A 245 13.20 -8.39 -25.33
CA PRO A 245 13.65 -7.71 -24.13
C PRO A 245 12.49 -7.22 -23.23
N LEU A 246 12.70 -7.24 -21.92
CA LEU A 246 11.67 -6.79 -20.96
C LEU A 246 11.22 -5.35 -21.21
N ALA A 247 12.13 -4.47 -21.65
CA ALA A 247 11.81 -3.09 -21.96
C ALA A 247 10.86 -2.93 -23.16
N ASP A 248 10.81 -3.91 -24.05
CA ASP A 248 9.90 -3.93 -25.20
C ASP A 248 8.56 -4.55 -24.81
N ARG A 249 8.58 -5.56 -23.92
CA ARG A 249 7.38 -6.22 -23.39
C ARG A 249 6.60 -5.33 -22.44
N PHE A 250 7.28 -4.57 -21.57
CA PHE A 250 6.70 -3.80 -20.48
C PHE A 250 7.35 -2.42 -20.38
N ARG A 251 7.16 -1.62 -21.42
CA ARG A 251 7.87 -0.35 -21.63
C ARG A 251 7.62 0.64 -20.50
N GLU A 252 6.38 0.76 -20.04
CA GLU A 252 6.02 1.74 -19.01
C GLU A 252 6.62 1.34 -17.66
N SER A 253 6.40 0.09 -17.25
CA SER A 253 6.83 -0.43 -15.95
C SER A 253 8.34 -0.55 -15.82
N VAL A 254 9.01 -1.08 -16.85
CA VAL A 254 10.48 -1.14 -16.88
C VAL A 254 11.06 0.27 -16.92
N GLY A 255 10.49 1.17 -17.73
CA GLY A 255 10.94 2.56 -17.79
C GLY A 255 10.84 3.28 -16.44
N ALA A 256 9.72 3.11 -15.72
CA ALA A 256 9.53 3.69 -14.41
C ALA A 256 10.47 3.11 -13.35
N ALA A 257 10.59 1.78 -13.28
CA ALA A 257 11.50 1.11 -12.35
C ALA A 257 12.96 1.49 -12.62
N ARG A 258 13.36 1.56 -13.89
CA ARG A 258 14.70 1.95 -14.34
C ARG A 258 15.08 3.34 -13.85
N ARG A 259 14.20 4.34 -14.02
CA ARG A 259 14.43 5.72 -13.54
C ARG A 259 14.70 5.76 -12.04
N LEU A 260 13.93 5.02 -11.24
CA LEU A 260 14.14 4.92 -9.80
C LEU A 260 15.47 4.21 -9.46
N LEU A 261 15.69 3.03 -10.02
CA LEU A 261 16.84 2.18 -9.68
C LEU A 261 18.18 2.79 -10.09
N ARG A 262 18.20 3.62 -11.15
CA ARG A 262 19.39 4.37 -11.57
C ARG A 262 19.93 5.27 -10.47
N ARG A 263 19.06 5.94 -9.71
CA ARG A 263 19.45 6.79 -8.57
C ARG A 263 20.28 6.02 -7.54
N PHE A 264 19.98 4.73 -7.37
CA PHE A 264 20.65 3.88 -6.39
C PHE A 264 21.81 3.08 -6.99
N GLY A 265 22.04 3.17 -8.31
CA GLY A 265 23.02 2.35 -9.02
C GLY A 265 22.63 0.88 -9.08
N LEU A 266 21.34 0.55 -9.05
CA LEU A 266 20.80 -0.82 -9.05
C LEU A 266 20.14 -1.20 -10.38
N GLU A 267 20.09 -0.27 -11.34
CA GLU A 267 19.42 -0.46 -12.64
C GLU A 267 19.90 -1.72 -13.36
N SER A 268 21.21 -1.87 -13.56
CA SER A 268 21.72 -3.00 -14.35
C SER A 268 21.62 -4.34 -13.61
N ASP A 269 21.85 -4.34 -12.30
CA ASP A 269 21.68 -5.54 -11.45
C ASP A 269 20.25 -6.08 -11.48
N VAL A 270 19.27 -5.18 -11.44
CA VAL A 270 17.87 -5.54 -11.40
C VAL A 270 17.33 -5.78 -12.80
N ILE A 271 17.35 -4.77 -13.67
CA ILE A 271 16.67 -4.79 -14.97
C ILE A 271 17.40 -5.64 -16.00
N ASP A 272 18.72 -5.52 -16.10
CA ASP A 272 19.47 -6.16 -17.17
C ASP A 272 19.96 -7.57 -16.79
N ARG A 273 20.26 -7.79 -15.49
CA ARG A 273 20.80 -9.06 -14.96
C ARG A 273 19.81 -9.85 -14.10
N GLY A 274 18.65 -9.29 -13.77
CA GLY A 274 17.65 -9.98 -12.98
C GLY A 274 17.05 -11.18 -13.73
N THR A 275 16.48 -12.10 -12.97
CA THR A 275 15.79 -13.26 -13.52
C THR A 275 14.35 -12.91 -13.86
N VAL A 276 14.00 -13.06 -15.14
CA VAL A 276 12.63 -12.90 -15.65
C VAL A 276 11.77 -14.06 -15.16
N VAL A 277 10.56 -13.76 -14.67
CA VAL A 277 9.58 -14.76 -14.25
C VAL A 277 8.35 -14.60 -15.14
N GLY A 278 7.95 -15.64 -15.88
CA GLY A 278 6.81 -15.58 -16.81
C GLY A 278 7.18 -15.56 -18.29
#